data_AF-A0A1X7S176-F1
#
_entry.id   AF-A0A1X7S176-F1
#
_cell.length_a   1.000
_cell.length_b   1.000
_cell.length_c   1.000
_cell.angle_alpha   90.00
_cell.angle_beta   90.00
_cell.angle_gamma   90.00
#
_symmetry.space_group_name_H-M   'P 1'
#
loop_
_entity.id
_entity.type
_entity.pdbx_description
1 polymer ?
#
loop_
_entity_poly.entity_id
_entity_poly.type
_entity_poly.pdbx_seq_one_letter_code
_entity_poly.pdbx_strand_id
1 'polypeptide(L)'
;MAEMNDTERARLIKLGNYAINHLRKLGNPLNPDDAEKPVSRTSMLDVLIDATKLVVFGLLLDKDGEGKKFFKCGTFLKMYPRLGINPSNFEETVNQMLLRFDKRNLMDNNAETLVIESGDPELVLKIKESYEAMLGWEAIGLAKEPQNCSFCGVVGREDRVLMACGRCKCTLYCDKVCQRLHWKKEHKAACVVKTNQKDGKKATKGEAA
;
A
#
# COMPACT_ATOMS: atom_id res chain seq x y z
N MET A 1 22.06 -5.51 11.17
CA MET A 1 21.10 -5.21 10.10
C MET A 1 21.75 -4.20 9.17
N ALA A 2 21.62 -4.34 7.86
CA ALA A 2 22.13 -3.33 6.92
C ALA A 2 21.51 -1.96 7.25
N GLU A 3 22.29 -0.89 7.12
CA GLU A 3 21.81 0.47 7.41
C GLU A 3 20.67 0.83 6.45
N MET A 4 19.52 1.24 6.99
CA MET A 4 18.34 1.56 6.20
C MET A 4 18.48 2.95 5.59
N ASN A 5 18.46 3.05 4.26
CA ASN A 5 18.52 4.35 3.59
C ASN A 5 17.21 5.15 3.75
N ASP A 6 17.29 6.46 3.56
CA ASP A 6 16.16 7.39 3.74
C ASP A 6 14.97 7.11 2.81
N THR A 7 15.23 6.60 1.60
CA THR A 7 14.17 6.26 0.65
C THR A 7 13.35 5.08 1.14
N GLU A 8 14.01 4.02 1.62
CA GLU A 8 13.34 2.86 2.18
C GLU A 8 12.63 3.19 3.49
N ARG A 9 13.24 4.02 4.33
CA ARG A 9 12.63 4.57 5.54
C ARG A 9 11.32 5.30 5.21
N ALA A 10 11.33 6.22 4.25
CA ALA A 10 10.14 6.95 3.81
C ALA A 10 9.08 6.01 3.22
N ARG A 11 9.50 5.01 2.46
CA ARG A 11 8.65 3.96 1.91
C ARG A 11 7.94 3.17 3.02
N LEU A 12 8.65 2.69 4.03
CA LEU A 12 8.07 1.95 5.16
C LEU A 12 7.07 2.80 5.95
N ILE A 13 7.36 4.09 6.17
CA ILE A 13 6.42 5.02 6.82
C ILE A 13 5.13 5.16 6.02
N LYS A 14 5.24 5.34 4.69
CA LYS A 14 4.07 5.45 3.81
C LYS A 14 3.22 4.19 3.90
N LEU A 15 3.86 3.02 3.90
CA LEU A 15 3.19 1.73 3.89
C LEU A 15 2.55 1.39 5.25
N GLY A 16 3.20 1.74 6.35
CA GLY A 16 2.58 1.67 7.68
C GLY A 16 1.35 2.57 7.81
N ASN A 17 1.39 3.77 7.22
CA ASN A 17 0.21 4.64 7.19
C ASN A 17 -0.93 4.05 6.34
N TYR A 18 -0.64 3.36 5.24
CA TYR A 18 -1.65 2.63 4.48
C TYR A 18 -2.28 1.48 5.27
N ALA A 19 -1.49 0.67 5.96
CA ALA A 19 -2.01 -0.41 6.81
C ALA A 19 -2.93 0.13 7.93
N ILE A 20 -2.54 1.23 8.61
CA ILE A 20 -3.42 1.89 9.59
C ILE A 20 -4.73 2.36 8.95
N ASN A 21 -4.65 3.00 7.78
CA ASN A 21 -5.83 3.49 7.08
C ASN A 21 -6.75 2.35 6.64
N HIS A 22 -6.18 1.20 6.25
CA HIS A 22 -6.93 0.01 5.87
C HIS A 22 -7.63 -0.63 7.07
N LEU A 23 -6.95 -0.81 8.21
CA LEU A 23 -7.57 -1.24 9.46
C LEU A 23 -8.72 -0.31 9.89
N ARG A 24 -8.52 1.02 9.75
CA ARG A 24 -9.58 2.00 10.03
C ARG A 24 -10.78 1.87 9.10
N LYS A 25 -10.57 1.48 7.84
CA LYS A 25 -11.65 1.21 6.89
C LYS A 25 -12.41 -0.06 7.32
N LEU A 26 -11.70 -1.15 7.60
CA LEU A 26 -12.29 -2.44 8.01
C LEU A 26 -13.07 -2.32 9.32
N GLY A 27 -12.66 -1.44 10.23
CA GLY A 27 -13.39 -1.14 11.47
C GLY A 27 -14.49 -0.08 11.33
N ASN A 28 -14.81 0.40 10.11
CA ASN A 28 -15.78 1.48 9.92
C ASN A 28 -17.22 0.92 9.77
N PRO A 29 -18.16 1.23 10.69
CA PRO A 29 -19.53 0.71 10.61
C PRO A 29 -20.31 1.15 9.37
N LEU A 30 -19.88 2.21 8.68
CA LEU A 30 -20.50 2.70 7.44
C LEU A 30 -19.89 2.08 6.18
N ASN A 31 -19.09 1.03 6.33
CA ASN A 31 -18.53 0.32 5.20
C ASN A 31 -19.61 -0.53 4.50
N PRO A 32 -19.99 -0.21 3.25
CA PRO A 32 -21.08 -0.91 2.55
C PRO A 32 -20.75 -2.38 2.27
N ASP A 33 -19.47 -2.76 2.26
CA ASP A 33 -19.05 -4.17 2.14
C ASP A 33 -19.39 -4.99 3.41
N ASP A 34 -19.63 -4.32 4.56
CA ASP A 34 -19.90 -4.94 5.86
C ASP A 34 -21.39 -4.90 6.26
N ALA A 35 -22.24 -4.18 5.52
CA ALA A 35 -23.65 -3.99 5.87
C ALA A 35 -24.54 -5.23 5.58
N GLU A 36 -24.14 -6.09 4.64
CA GLU A 36 -24.96 -7.23 4.18
C GLU A 36 -24.19 -8.56 4.02
N LYS A 37 -22.86 -8.58 4.24
CA LYS A 37 -22.06 -9.82 4.11
C LYS A 37 -21.62 -10.31 5.50
N PRO A 38 -21.83 -11.60 5.85
CA PRO A 38 -21.22 -12.17 7.05
C PRO A 38 -19.72 -11.93 6.95
N VAL A 39 -19.11 -11.42 8.03
CA VAL A 39 -17.70 -11.03 8.14
C VAL A 39 -16.87 -11.96 7.25
N SER A 40 -16.49 -11.46 6.07
CA SER A 40 -15.89 -12.33 5.07
C SER A 40 -14.58 -12.87 5.66
N ARG A 41 -14.26 -14.13 5.41
CA ARG A 41 -12.99 -14.74 5.85
C ARG A 41 -11.77 -13.90 5.40
N THR A 42 -11.95 -13.12 4.31
CA THR A 42 -11.03 -12.12 3.77
C THR A 42 -10.81 -10.92 4.70
N SER A 43 -11.86 -10.35 5.31
CA SER A 43 -11.72 -9.16 6.18
C SER A 43 -10.88 -9.44 7.44
N MET A 44 -11.02 -10.63 8.03
CA MET A 44 -10.20 -11.03 9.19
C MET A 44 -8.75 -11.33 8.79
N LEU A 45 -8.54 -11.96 7.64
CA LEU A 45 -7.21 -12.18 7.08
C LEU A 45 -6.51 -10.86 6.74
N ASP A 46 -7.22 -9.88 6.19
CA ASP A 46 -6.69 -8.55 5.92
C ASP A 46 -6.27 -7.83 7.21
N VAL A 47 -7.08 -7.93 8.28
CA VAL A 47 -6.71 -7.40 9.60
C VAL A 47 -5.43 -8.04 10.13
N LEU A 48 -5.30 -9.37 10.00
CA LEU A 48 -4.10 -10.11 10.40
C LEU A 48 -2.86 -9.67 9.62
N ILE A 49 -3.00 -9.53 8.31
CA ILE A 49 -1.93 -9.11 7.41
C ILE A 49 -1.46 -7.70 7.78
N ASP A 50 -2.39 -6.75 7.92
CA ASP A 50 -2.05 -5.36 8.23
C ASP A 50 -1.43 -5.22 9.62
N ALA A 51 -1.96 -5.93 10.62
CA ALA A 51 -1.38 -5.90 11.95
C ALA A 51 0.05 -6.47 11.98
N THR A 52 0.27 -7.60 11.29
CA THR A 52 1.62 -8.19 11.16
C THR A 52 2.57 -7.21 10.48
N LYS A 53 2.15 -6.59 9.37
CA LYS A 53 2.92 -5.53 8.68
C LYS A 53 3.27 -4.38 9.61
N LEU A 54 2.33 -3.91 10.43
CA LEU A 54 2.55 -2.82 11.36
C LEU A 54 3.56 -3.17 12.47
N VAL A 55 3.56 -4.41 12.97
CA VAL A 55 4.58 -4.88 13.90
C VAL A 55 5.95 -4.89 13.22
N VAL A 56 6.04 -5.44 12.01
CA VAL A 56 7.29 -5.48 11.23
C VAL A 56 7.84 -4.06 11.01
N PHE A 57 7.02 -3.12 10.53
CA PHE A 57 7.46 -1.74 10.30
C PHE A 57 7.83 -1.05 11.60
N GLY A 58 7.09 -1.33 12.67
CA GLY A 58 7.42 -0.84 14.00
C GLY A 58 8.81 -1.27 14.46
N LEU A 59 9.17 -2.53 14.22
CA LEU A 59 10.49 -3.07 14.56
C LEU A 59 11.59 -2.49 13.66
N LEU A 60 11.35 -2.39 12.36
CA LEU A 60 12.32 -1.86 11.40
C LEU A 60 12.60 -0.36 11.61
N LEU A 61 11.59 0.44 11.98
CA LEU A 61 11.69 1.89 12.18
C LEU A 61 11.96 2.29 13.64
N ASP A 62 12.56 1.40 14.43
CA ASP A 62 12.67 1.52 15.89
C ASP A 62 11.31 1.61 16.61
N LYS A 63 10.97 0.53 17.33
CA LYS A 63 9.68 0.38 18.02
C LYS A 63 9.47 1.37 19.16
N ASP A 64 10.53 1.99 19.66
CA ASP A 64 10.48 2.97 20.75
C ASP A 64 10.59 4.42 20.23
N GLY A 65 11.09 4.58 19.00
CA GLY A 65 11.18 5.83 18.25
C GLY A 65 10.09 6.00 17.19
N GLU A 66 10.48 6.10 15.92
CA GLU A 66 9.57 6.44 14.81
C GLU A 66 8.53 5.34 14.52
N GLY A 67 8.94 4.08 14.68
CA GLY A 67 8.10 2.89 14.50
C GLY A 67 7.08 2.68 15.60
N LYS A 68 7.16 3.41 16.72
CA LYS A 68 6.32 3.23 17.91
C LYS A 68 4.83 3.19 17.64
N LYS A 69 4.33 4.08 16.78
CA LYS A 69 2.91 4.12 16.41
C LYS A 69 2.50 2.83 15.68
N PHE A 70 3.32 2.35 14.76
CA PHE A 70 3.05 1.14 14.00
C PHE A 70 3.12 -0.08 14.92
N PHE A 71 4.17 -0.20 15.74
CA PHE A 71 4.32 -1.32 16.66
C PHE A 71 3.14 -1.45 17.62
N LYS A 72 2.74 -0.35 18.28
CA LYS A 72 1.56 -0.33 19.16
C LYS A 72 0.27 -0.67 18.41
N CYS A 73 0.09 -0.11 17.21
CA CYS A 73 -1.09 -0.36 16.41
C CYS A 73 -1.13 -1.77 15.82
N GLY A 74 -0.01 -2.46 15.60
CA GLY A 74 0.02 -3.84 15.10
C GLY A 74 -0.13 -4.88 16.22
N THR A 75 0.39 -4.57 17.41
CA THR A 75 0.29 -5.45 18.59
C THR A 75 -1.09 -5.47 19.24
N PHE A 76 -2.02 -4.61 18.82
CA PHE A 76 -3.41 -4.62 19.33
C PHE A 76 -4.08 -5.99 19.16
N LEU A 77 -3.71 -6.78 18.14
CA LEU A 77 -4.26 -8.12 17.95
C LEU A 77 -3.88 -9.10 19.07
N LYS A 78 -2.73 -8.91 19.74
CA LYS A 78 -2.39 -9.67 20.94
C LYS A 78 -3.41 -9.43 22.07
N MET A 79 -4.18 -8.34 22.02
CA MET A 79 -5.22 -7.98 22.98
C MET A 79 -6.63 -8.44 22.55
N TYR A 80 -6.80 -9.07 21.38
CA TYR A 80 -8.10 -9.55 20.89
C TYR A 80 -8.20 -11.09 20.95
N PRO A 81 -8.49 -11.67 22.13
CA PRO A 81 -8.57 -13.13 22.30
C PRO A 81 -9.67 -13.80 21.46
N ARG A 82 -10.68 -13.05 21.01
CA ARG A 82 -11.76 -13.55 20.13
C ARG A 82 -11.30 -13.97 18.74
N LEU A 83 -10.09 -13.60 18.32
CA LEU A 83 -9.58 -13.99 17.00
C LEU A 83 -8.94 -15.38 17.01
N GLY A 84 -8.78 -16.03 18.18
CA GLY A 84 -8.21 -17.38 18.27
C GLY A 84 -6.80 -17.50 17.72
N ILE A 85 -6.08 -16.37 17.58
CA ILE A 85 -4.75 -16.34 16.99
C ILE A 85 -3.77 -16.88 18.03
N ASN A 86 -3.07 -17.95 17.67
CA ASN A 86 -1.96 -18.45 18.47
C ASN A 86 -0.83 -17.39 18.46
N PRO A 87 -0.42 -16.85 19.62
CA PRO A 87 0.64 -15.84 19.70
C PRO A 87 1.96 -16.28 19.06
N SER A 88 2.33 -17.57 19.18
CA SER A 88 3.55 -18.12 18.59
C SER A 88 3.49 -18.12 17.07
N ASN A 89 2.33 -18.41 16.47
CA ASN A 89 2.16 -18.35 15.02
C ASN A 89 2.25 -16.91 14.49
N PHE A 90 1.75 -15.94 15.26
CA PHE A 90 1.87 -14.52 14.92
C PHE A 90 3.33 -14.06 14.98
N GLU A 91 4.06 -14.43 16.03
CA GLU A 91 5.49 -14.10 16.18
C GLU A 91 6.34 -14.76 15.09
N GLU A 92 6.09 -16.03 14.76
CA GLU A 92 6.74 -16.71 13.65
C GLU A 92 6.48 -15.98 12.32
N THR A 93 5.25 -15.53 12.08
CA THR A 93 4.92 -14.77 10.86
C THR A 93 5.69 -13.45 10.80
N VAL A 94 5.80 -12.71 11.93
CA VAL A 94 6.60 -11.49 12.01
C VAL A 94 8.07 -11.77 11.71
N ASN A 95 8.65 -12.82 12.32
CA ASN A 95 10.05 -13.20 12.11
C ASN A 95 10.33 -13.60 10.65
N GLN A 96 9.42 -14.35 10.03
CA GLN A 96 9.52 -14.69 8.61
C GLN A 96 9.49 -13.45 7.73
N MET A 97 8.66 -12.45 8.04
CA MET A 97 8.62 -11.20 7.28
C MET A 97 9.90 -10.35 7.46
N LEU A 98 10.46 -10.30 8.67
CA LEU A 98 11.73 -9.62 8.93
C LEU A 98 12.90 -10.30 8.19
N LEU A 99 12.98 -11.63 8.27
CA LEU A 99 13.98 -12.41 7.54
C LEU A 99 13.90 -12.17 6.03
N ARG A 100 12.68 -12.10 5.50
CA ARG A 100 12.42 -11.79 4.08
C ARG A 100 12.86 -10.37 3.71
N PHE A 101 12.62 -9.39 4.59
CA PHE A 101 13.10 -8.02 4.40
C PHE A 101 14.63 -7.94 4.37
N ASP A 102 15.31 -8.61 5.31
CA ASP A 102 16.77 -8.68 5.34
C ASP A 102 17.34 -9.34 4.08
N LYS A 103 16.73 -10.45 3.64
CA LYS A 103 17.09 -11.13 2.39
C LYS A 103 16.91 -10.22 1.18
N ARG A 104 15.83 -9.42 1.12
CA ARG A 104 15.62 -8.44 0.05
C ARG A 104 16.76 -7.41 0.05
N ASN A 105 17.11 -6.84 1.19
CA ASN A 105 18.17 -5.84 1.24
C ASN A 105 19.54 -6.42 0.87
N LEU A 106 19.83 -7.67 1.27
CA LEU A 106 21.01 -8.40 0.80
C LEU A 106 20.97 -8.62 -0.72
N MET A 107 19.81 -8.98 -1.26
CA MET A 107 19.62 -9.13 -2.70
C MET A 107 19.67 -7.81 -3.46
N ASP A 108 19.19 -6.70 -2.91
CA ASP A 108 19.30 -5.37 -3.53
C ASP A 108 20.78 -4.95 -3.62
N ASN A 109 21.56 -5.18 -2.56
CA ASN A 109 23.01 -4.93 -2.57
C ASN A 109 23.73 -5.85 -3.58
N ASN A 110 23.33 -7.12 -3.67
CA ASN A 110 23.89 -8.05 -4.65
C ASN A 110 23.40 -7.74 -6.08
N ALA A 111 22.16 -7.27 -6.23
CA ALA A 111 21.60 -6.82 -7.49
C ALA A 111 22.40 -5.61 -7.98
N GLU A 112 22.72 -4.65 -7.12
CA GLU A 112 23.60 -3.52 -7.42
C GLU A 112 24.97 -3.98 -7.94
N THR A 113 25.53 -5.05 -7.35
CA THR A 113 26.76 -5.69 -7.86
C THR A 113 26.55 -6.33 -9.24
N LEU A 114 25.48 -7.10 -9.43
CA LEU A 114 25.08 -7.67 -10.72
C LEU A 114 24.76 -6.59 -11.78
N VAL A 115 24.30 -5.41 -11.37
CA VAL A 115 24.04 -4.25 -12.25
C VAL A 115 25.36 -3.70 -12.78
N ILE A 116 26.35 -3.52 -11.91
CA ILE A 116 27.69 -3.04 -12.30
C ILE A 116 28.32 -4.01 -13.30
N GLU A 117 28.12 -5.32 -13.09
CA GLU A 117 28.66 -6.35 -13.97
C GLU A 117 27.90 -6.51 -15.30
N SER A 118 26.57 -6.38 -15.30
CA SER A 118 25.73 -6.58 -16.49
C SER A 118 25.57 -5.34 -17.36
N GLY A 119 25.64 -4.13 -16.77
CA GLY A 119 25.41 -2.87 -17.47
C GLY A 119 24.00 -2.67 -18.04
N ASP A 120 23.03 -3.56 -17.76
CA ASP A 120 21.67 -3.55 -18.31
C ASP A 120 20.62 -3.11 -17.26
N PRO A 121 20.11 -1.87 -17.33
CA PRO A 121 19.11 -1.34 -16.40
C PRO A 121 17.77 -2.09 -16.38
N GLU A 122 17.40 -2.79 -17.46
CA GLU A 122 16.11 -3.48 -17.56
C GLU A 122 16.12 -4.80 -16.77
N LEU A 123 17.26 -5.49 -16.75
CA LEU A 123 17.47 -6.68 -15.94
C LEU A 123 17.37 -6.37 -14.44
N VAL A 124 17.90 -5.21 -14.02
CA VAL A 124 17.81 -4.71 -12.64
C VAL A 124 16.37 -4.56 -12.20
N LEU A 125 15.56 -3.93 -13.05
CA LEU A 125 14.15 -3.67 -12.77
C LEU A 125 13.40 -4.99 -12.59
N LYS A 126 13.63 -5.96 -13.48
CA LYS A 126 13.00 -7.30 -13.41
C LYS A 126 13.40 -8.06 -12.14
N ILE A 127 14.66 -7.96 -11.71
CA ILE A 127 15.13 -8.59 -10.47
C ILE A 127 14.43 -7.96 -9.26
N LYS A 128 14.37 -6.63 -9.19
CA LYS A 128 13.66 -5.90 -8.11
C LYS A 128 12.17 -6.23 -8.07
N GLU A 129 11.50 -6.17 -9.22
CA GLU A 129 10.08 -6.50 -9.36
C GLU A 129 9.78 -7.95 -8.93
N SER A 130 10.63 -8.91 -9.31
CA SER A 130 10.50 -10.34 -8.93
C SER A 130 10.64 -10.58 -7.43
N TYR A 131 11.52 -9.86 -6.73
CA TYR A 131 11.65 -9.98 -5.29
C TYR A 131 10.51 -9.30 -4.54
N GLU A 132 10.12 -8.10 -4.95
CA GLU A 132 8.99 -7.41 -4.35
C GLU A 132 7.66 -8.15 -4.59
N ALA A 133 7.57 -8.88 -5.71
CA ALA A 133 6.51 -9.84 -6.01
C ALA A 133 6.43 -10.98 -4.98
N MET A 134 7.57 -11.60 -4.73
CA MET A 134 7.75 -12.74 -3.82
C MET A 134 7.44 -12.42 -2.34
N LEU A 135 7.50 -11.14 -1.94
CA LEU A 135 7.32 -10.69 -0.56
C LEU A 135 5.84 -10.58 -0.12
N GLY A 136 4.87 -10.91 -0.98
CA GLY A 136 3.44 -10.72 -0.68
C GLY A 136 3.07 -9.24 -0.52
N TRP A 137 3.90 -8.36 -1.07
CA TRP A 137 3.73 -6.90 -1.06
C TRP A 137 3.00 -6.39 -2.31
N GLU A 138 2.72 -7.26 -3.29
CA GLU A 138 2.10 -6.95 -4.59
C GLU A 138 0.71 -6.31 -4.55
N ALA A 139 0.12 -6.13 -3.37
CA ALA A 139 -1.02 -5.23 -3.25
C ALA A 139 -0.61 -3.75 -3.20
N ILE A 140 0.68 -3.40 -3.32
CA ILE A 140 1.18 -2.02 -3.31
C ILE A 140 2.36 -1.86 -4.30
N GLY A 141 2.06 -1.78 -5.61
CA GLY A 141 2.77 -0.82 -6.47
C GLY A 141 3.73 -1.28 -7.59
N LEU A 142 3.71 -2.52 -8.12
CA LEU A 142 4.76 -2.97 -9.06
C LEU A 142 4.31 -3.65 -10.36
N ALA A 143 3.20 -3.20 -10.94
CA ALA A 143 2.87 -3.60 -12.31
C ALA A 143 2.39 -2.37 -13.09
N LYS A 144 3.31 -1.65 -13.75
CA LYS A 144 2.98 -0.51 -14.63
C LYS A 144 1.98 0.46 -13.97
N GLU A 145 2.37 0.99 -12.81
CA GLU A 145 1.53 1.72 -11.84
C GLU A 145 0.04 1.37 -11.92
N PRO A 146 -0.37 0.22 -11.35
CA PRO A 146 -1.78 0.04 -11.11
C PRO A 146 -2.14 1.16 -10.15
N GLN A 147 -3.18 1.92 -10.48
CA GLN A 147 -3.57 3.02 -9.65
C GLN A 147 -3.92 2.49 -8.25
N ASN A 148 -3.30 3.03 -7.20
CA ASN A 148 -3.56 2.62 -5.83
C ASN A 148 -4.59 3.55 -5.19
N CYS A 149 -5.37 3.00 -4.27
CA CYS A 149 -6.23 3.80 -3.42
C CYS A 149 -5.35 4.76 -2.60
N SER A 150 -5.50 6.06 -2.81
CA SER A 150 -4.68 7.07 -2.15
C SER A 150 -4.84 7.10 -0.62
N PHE A 151 -5.90 6.47 -0.10
CA PHE A 151 -6.15 6.34 1.33
C PHE A 151 -5.51 5.08 1.95
N CYS A 152 -5.95 3.88 1.56
CA CYS A 152 -5.52 2.62 2.17
C CYS A 152 -4.42 1.88 1.39
N GLY A 153 -3.94 2.40 0.27
CA GLY A 153 -2.85 1.81 -0.52
C GLY A 153 -3.24 0.61 -1.36
N VAL A 154 -4.45 0.07 -1.21
CA VAL A 154 -4.98 -1.06 -1.99
C VAL A 154 -4.85 -0.80 -3.49
N VAL A 155 -4.16 -1.69 -4.19
CA VAL A 155 -4.02 -1.72 -5.65
C VAL A 155 -5.37 -1.94 -6.35
N GLY A 156 -5.62 -1.17 -7.40
CA GLY A 156 -6.71 -1.42 -8.35
C GLY A 156 -6.43 -2.63 -9.23
N ARG A 157 -7.47 -3.40 -9.54
CA ARG A 157 -7.43 -4.62 -10.38
C ARG A 157 -8.64 -4.62 -11.31
N GLU A 158 -8.70 -5.55 -12.27
CA GLU A 158 -9.86 -5.69 -13.16
C GLU A 158 -11.17 -5.90 -12.39
N ASP A 159 -11.12 -6.68 -11.30
CA ASP A 159 -12.22 -6.93 -10.37
C ASP A 159 -12.42 -5.82 -9.31
N ARG A 160 -11.50 -4.85 -9.27
CA ARG A 160 -11.47 -3.74 -8.29
C ARG A 160 -11.04 -2.44 -8.95
N VAL A 161 -11.92 -1.89 -9.78
CA VAL A 161 -11.69 -0.61 -10.45
C VAL A 161 -11.77 0.52 -9.43
N LEU A 162 -10.73 1.37 -9.39
CA LEU A 162 -10.72 2.51 -8.48
C LEU A 162 -11.60 3.66 -8.98
N MET A 163 -12.31 4.29 -8.06
CA MET A 163 -13.08 5.50 -8.31
C MET A 163 -12.23 6.76 -8.17
N ALA A 164 -12.39 7.69 -9.11
CA ALA A 164 -11.76 8.99 -9.05
C ALA A 164 -12.59 9.99 -8.22
N CYS A 165 -11.90 10.88 -7.51
CA CYS A 165 -12.54 12.00 -6.82
C CYS A 165 -13.43 12.79 -7.78
N GLY A 166 -14.70 12.97 -7.41
CA GLY A 166 -15.68 13.68 -8.24
C GLY A 166 -15.28 15.11 -8.61
N ARG A 167 -14.46 15.78 -7.77
CA ARG A 167 -14.03 17.17 -7.94
C ARG A 167 -12.74 17.33 -8.74
N CYS A 168 -11.63 16.71 -8.29
CA CYS A 168 -10.32 16.90 -8.93
C CYS A 168 -10.03 15.87 -10.02
N LYS A 169 -10.66 14.69 -9.99
CA LYS A 169 -10.36 13.54 -10.85
C LYS A 169 -8.91 13.03 -10.77
N CYS A 170 -8.05 13.56 -9.89
CA CYS A 170 -6.66 13.15 -9.72
C CYS A 170 -6.48 12.04 -8.69
N THR A 171 -7.27 12.07 -7.62
CA THR A 171 -7.11 11.16 -6.47
C THR A 171 -8.06 9.98 -6.60
N LEU A 172 -7.55 8.78 -6.32
CA LEU A 172 -8.25 7.52 -6.59
C LEU A 172 -8.53 6.77 -5.29
N TYR A 173 -9.65 6.04 -5.26
CA TYR A 173 -10.13 5.34 -4.08
C TYR A 173 -10.72 3.99 -4.46
N CYS A 174 -10.59 3.00 -3.58
CA CYS A 174 -11.30 1.73 -3.78
C CYS A 174 -12.82 1.87 -3.56
N ASP A 175 -13.25 2.80 -2.71
CA ASP A 175 -14.66 3.03 -2.41
C ASP A 175 -14.91 4.42 -1.76
N LYS A 176 -16.20 4.69 -1.49
CA LYS A 176 -16.66 5.94 -0.86
C LYS A 176 -16.22 6.08 0.60
N VAL A 177 -15.91 4.99 1.31
CA VAL A 177 -15.43 5.03 2.70
C VAL A 177 -14.02 5.61 2.71
N CYS A 178 -13.14 5.06 1.89
CA CYS A 178 -11.78 5.55 1.68
C CYS A 178 -11.78 7.01 1.23
N GLN A 179 -12.67 7.39 0.31
CA GLN A 179 -12.82 8.79 -0.10
C GLN A 179 -13.20 9.70 1.09
N ARG A 180 -14.23 9.36 1.85
CA ARG A 180 -14.70 10.18 3.00
C ARG A 180 -13.63 10.27 4.10
N LEU A 181 -12.96 9.16 4.41
CA LEU A 181 -11.90 9.10 5.41
C LEU A 181 -10.68 9.92 4.99
N HIS A 182 -10.28 9.85 3.72
CA HIS A 182 -9.19 10.67 3.18
C HIS A 182 -9.56 12.14 3.11
N TRP A 183 -10.80 12.47 2.73
CA TRP A 183 -11.33 13.83 2.70
C TRP A 183 -11.18 14.53 4.04
N LYS A 184 -11.62 13.88 5.12
CA LYS A 184 -11.51 14.40 6.49
C LYS A 184 -10.06 14.51 6.97
N LYS A 185 -9.19 13.59 6.55
CA LYS A 185 -7.80 13.54 6.99
C LYS A 185 -6.94 14.63 6.36
N GLU A 186 -6.95 14.74 5.03
CA GLU A 186 -6.03 15.64 4.31
C GLU A 186 -6.49 16.06 2.91
N HIS A 187 -7.25 15.23 2.18
CA HIS A 187 -7.54 15.52 0.76
C HIS A 187 -8.33 16.83 0.56
N LYS A 188 -9.18 17.23 1.52
CA LYS A 188 -9.97 18.46 1.43
C LYS A 188 -9.10 19.70 1.14
N ALA A 189 -7.92 19.79 1.75
CA ALA A 189 -7.00 20.91 1.59
C ALA A 189 -6.29 20.91 0.22
N ALA A 190 -6.02 19.72 -0.33
CA ALA A 190 -5.27 19.56 -1.59
C ALA A 190 -6.18 19.43 -2.83
N CYS A 191 -7.51 19.43 -2.67
CA CYS A 191 -8.43 19.14 -3.77
C CYS A 191 -8.68 20.36 -4.67
N VAL A 192 -8.01 20.40 -5.83
CA VAL A 192 -8.17 21.44 -6.86
C VAL A 192 -8.99 20.93 -8.05
N VAL A 193 -9.89 21.76 -8.58
CA VAL A 193 -10.74 21.40 -9.73
C VAL A 193 -9.88 21.35 -10.99
N LYS A 194 -9.96 20.25 -11.77
CA LYS A 194 -9.47 20.25 -13.14
C LYS A 194 -10.42 21.09 -13.99
N THR A 195 -9.98 22.25 -14.46
CA THR A 195 -10.68 22.97 -15.51
C THR A 195 -10.60 22.12 -16.79
N ASN A 196 -11.74 21.69 -17.29
CA ASN A 196 -11.82 20.96 -18.56
C ASN A 196 -11.35 21.89 -19.68
N GLN A 197 -10.12 21.75 -20.15
CA GLN A 197 -9.74 22.25 -21.46
C GLN A 197 -10.51 21.40 -22.48
N LYS A 198 -11.61 21.96 -23.01
CA LYS A 198 -12.19 21.49 -24.27
C LYS A 198 -11.20 21.90 -25.35
N ASP A 199 -10.30 21.00 -25.72
CA ASP A 199 -9.47 21.19 -26.89
C ASP A 199 -10.39 21.31 -28.11
N GLY A 200 -10.39 22.52 -28.68
CA GLY A 200 -11.06 22.83 -29.92
C GLY A 200 -10.47 21.96 -31.02
N LYS A 201 -11.24 20.96 -31.46
CA LYS A 201 -11.00 20.25 -32.70
C LYS A 201 -11.22 21.25 -33.84
N LYS A 202 -10.17 21.98 -34.18
CA LYS A 202 -10.10 22.93 -35.29
C LYS A 202 -10.41 22.17 -36.57
N ALA A 203 -11.56 22.46 -37.17
CA ALA A 203 -11.91 21.99 -38.50
C ALA A 203 -10.99 22.65 -39.52
N THR A 204 -10.19 21.87 -40.23
CA THR A 204 -9.53 22.29 -41.46
C THR A 204 -9.51 21.12 -42.43
N LYS A 205 -10.37 21.19 -43.45
CA LYS A 205 -10.03 21.15 -44.89
C LYS A 205 -11.16 20.52 -45.71
N GLY A 206 -11.60 21.28 -46.70
CA GLY A 206 -12.56 20.90 -47.73
C GLY A 206 -12.76 22.03 -48.74
N GLU A 207 -11.67 22.63 -49.24
CA GLU A 207 -11.67 23.26 -50.55
C GLU A 207 -11.09 22.22 -51.51
N ALA A 208 -11.94 21.72 -52.40
CA ALA A 208 -11.55 21.01 -53.60
C ALA A 208 -12.38 21.60 -54.74
N ALA A 209 -11.63 22.08 -55.73
CA ALA A 209 -11.94 22.50 -57.10
C ALA A 209 -13.37 22.29 -57.62
#